data_AF-A0A9E0VNZ1-F1
#
_entry.id   AF-A0A9E0VNZ1-F1
#
_cell.length_a   1.000
_cell.length_b   1.000
_cell.length_c   1.000
_cell.angle_alpha   90.00
_cell.angle_beta   90.00
_cell.angle_gamma   90.00
#
_symmetry.space_group_name_H-M   'P 1'
#
loop_
_entity.id
_entity.type
_entity.pdbx_description
1 polymer ?
#
loop_
_entity_poly.entity_id
_entity_poly.type
_entity_poly.pdbx_seq_one_letter_code
_entity_poly.pdbx_strand_id
1 'polypeptide(L)'
;IVTLGIKPDRPETGYGYLETAESKTGIPAKVLRFCEKPALEKAQKYLESGRFLWNSGMFIFKVETMFRAFERFMPDHWAVLKDIQALKSDSEYSSKLKELFGKFVKISIDFGIMDTYSGAYPPNFSYKKLA
;
A
#
# COMPACT_ATOMS: atom_id res chain seq x y z
N ILE A 1 0.53 -2.04 -8.94
CA ILE A 1 -0.07 -0.95 -8.12
C ILE A 1 1.02 0.11 -7.98
N VAL A 2 0.69 1.39 -7.86
CA VAL A 2 1.65 2.51 -7.83
C VAL A 2 1.48 3.24 -6.49
N THR A 3 2.56 3.69 -5.88
CA THR A 3 2.51 4.53 -4.67
C THR A 3 3.29 5.82 -4.89
N LEU A 4 2.97 6.85 -4.11
CA LEU A 4 3.62 8.13 -4.16
C LEU A 4 4.55 8.27 -2.94
N GLY A 5 5.84 8.19 -3.19
CA GLY A 5 6.89 8.66 -2.29
C GLY A 5 6.93 10.19 -2.16
N ILE A 6 7.72 10.71 -1.23
CA ILE A 6 8.14 12.12 -1.18
C ILE A 6 9.61 12.11 -0.79
N LYS A 7 10.45 12.96 -1.39
CA LYS A 7 11.87 13.04 -1.00
C LYS A 7 11.94 13.55 0.45
N PRO A 8 12.54 12.79 1.39
CA PRO A 8 12.67 13.25 2.77
C PRO A 8 13.62 14.45 2.84
N ASP A 9 13.27 15.43 3.65
CA ASP A 9 14.13 16.57 4.00
C ASP A 9 14.59 16.56 5.46
N ARG A 10 14.04 15.65 6.28
CA ARG A 10 14.35 15.46 7.70
C ARG A 10 14.04 14.02 8.14
N PRO A 11 14.56 13.56 9.28
CA PRO A 11 14.25 12.22 9.80
C PRO A 11 12.89 12.21 10.53
N GLU A 12 11.80 12.27 9.78
CA GLU A 12 10.44 12.19 10.32
C GLU A 12 10.12 10.78 10.85
N THR A 13 9.50 10.67 12.02
CA THR A 13 9.16 9.37 12.64
C THR A 13 7.67 9.05 12.55
N GLY A 14 6.84 10.06 12.26
CA GLY A 14 5.40 9.88 12.05
C GLY A 14 5.02 9.26 10.71
N TYR A 15 5.95 9.16 9.76
CA TYR A 15 5.70 8.69 8.39
C TYR A 15 6.23 7.28 8.15
N GLY A 16 5.60 6.58 7.22
CA GLY A 16 6.19 5.40 6.59
C GLY A 16 7.31 5.80 5.62
N TYR A 17 8.26 4.90 5.40
CA TYR A 17 9.34 5.04 4.44
C TYR A 17 9.28 3.90 3.41
N LEU A 18 9.69 4.21 2.19
CA LEU A 18 9.79 3.29 1.07
C LEU A 18 11.27 3.17 0.71
N GLU A 19 11.87 2.00 0.87
CA GLU A 19 13.19 1.77 0.24
C GLU A 19 12.96 1.50 -1.24
N THR A 20 13.67 2.20 -2.12
CA THR A 20 13.56 1.98 -3.56
C THR A 20 14.84 1.43 -4.15
N ALA A 21 14.71 0.73 -5.28
CA ALA A 21 15.82 0.58 -6.21
C ALA A 21 16.29 1.97 -6.71
N GLU A 22 17.35 2.02 -7.51
CA GLU A 22 17.86 3.28 -8.06
C GLU A 22 16.72 4.11 -8.69
N SER A 23 16.43 5.27 -8.08
CA SER A 23 15.31 6.11 -8.45
C SER A 23 15.78 7.37 -9.14
N LYS A 24 15.15 7.73 -10.27
CA LYS A 24 15.40 8.98 -10.99
C LYS A 24 14.10 9.78 -11.08
N THR A 25 14.20 11.10 -10.97
CA THR A 25 13.02 11.98 -11.04
C THR A 25 12.27 11.75 -12.35
N GLY A 26 10.94 11.60 -12.25
CA GLY A 26 10.08 11.35 -13.41
C GLY A 26 10.09 9.89 -13.91
N ILE A 27 10.97 9.05 -13.38
CA ILE A 27 11.05 7.62 -13.73
C ILE A 27 10.54 6.78 -12.56
N PRO A 28 9.54 5.92 -12.82
CA PRO A 28 9.17 4.82 -11.94
C PRO A 28 10.35 4.03 -11.34
N ALA A 29 10.35 3.84 -10.02
CA ALA A 29 11.32 2.97 -9.36
C ALA A 29 10.61 1.92 -8.50
N LYS A 30 11.12 0.69 -8.52
CA LYS A 30 10.65 -0.42 -7.69
C LYS A 30 10.79 -0.05 -6.21
N VAL A 31 9.71 -0.25 -5.44
CA VAL A 31 9.78 -0.33 -3.97
C VAL A 31 10.32 -1.70 -3.56
N LEU A 32 11.37 -1.70 -2.77
CA LEU A 32 12.03 -2.89 -2.24
C LEU A 32 11.42 -3.33 -0.91
N ARG A 33 11.05 -2.39 -0.04
CA ARG A 33 10.34 -2.66 1.21
C ARG A 33 9.61 -1.43 1.73
N PHE A 34 8.61 -1.68 2.57
CA PHE A 34 7.90 -0.67 3.34
C PHE A 34 8.41 -0.67 4.79
N CYS A 35 8.58 0.51 5.36
CA CYS A 35 9.05 0.72 6.72
C CYS A 35 8.10 1.68 7.45
N GLU A 36 7.16 1.16 8.23
CA GLU A 36 6.18 2.01 8.92
C GLU A 36 6.77 2.65 10.18
N LYS A 37 6.71 3.98 10.28
CA LYS A 37 7.00 4.79 11.47
C LYS A 37 8.26 4.34 12.23
N PRO A 38 9.45 4.45 11.60
CA PRO A 38 10.70 4.03 12.22
C PRO A 38 11.04 4.89 13.44
N ALA A 39 11.82 4.32 14.37
CA ALA A 39 12.50 5.09 15.41
C ALA A 39 13.45 6.14 14.80
N LEU A 40 13.75 7.19 15.55
CA LEU A 40 14.54 8.34 15.07
C LEU A 40 15.90 7.92 14.50
N GLU A 41 16.61 6.98 15.13
CA GLU A 41 17.91 6.53 14.65
C GLU A 41 17.82 5.84 13.28
N LYS A 42 16.71 5.13 13.01
CA LYS A 42 16.46 4.51 11.71
C LYS A 42 16.05 5.55 10.67
N ALA A 43 15.18 6.49 11.03
CA ALA A 43 14.77 7.59 10.15
C ALA A 43 15.99 8.40 9.67
N GLN A 44 16.95 8.65 10.56
CA GLN A 44 18.19 9.34 10.23
C GLN A 44 19.06 8.54 9.25
N LYS A 45 19.23 7.23 9.48
CA LYS A 45 19.91 6.35 8.52
C LYS A 45 19.22 6.30 7.15
N TYR A 46 17.89 6.33 7.13
CA TYR A 46 17.12 6.33 5.88
C TYR A 46 17.35 7.62 5.09
N LEU A 47 17.28 8.78 5.76
CA LEU A 47 17.58 10.08 5.16
C LEU A 47 19.01 10.14 4.61
N GLU A 48 20.00 9.75 5.41
CA GLU A 48 21.42 9.77 5.05
C GLU A 48 21.74 8.84 3.86
N SER A 49 21.06 7.70 3.77
CA SER A 49 21.28 6.76 2.67
C SER A 49 20.85 7.29 1.31
N GLY A 50 19.92 8.25 1.27
CA GLY A 50 19.31 8.76 0.04
C GLY A 50 18.45 7.75 -0.75
N ARG A 51 18.31 6.50 -0.26
CA ARG A 51 17.56 5.42 -0.94
C ARG A 51 16.10 5.32 -0.53
N PHE A 52 15.66 6.17 0.40
CA PHE A 52 14.32 6.13 0.94
C PHE A 52 13.51 7.37 0.55
N LEU A 53 12.21 7.12 0.38
CA LEU A 53 11.18 8.13 0.21
C LEU A 53 10.18 8.02 1.36
N TRP A 54 9.54 9.11 1.76
CA TRP A 54 8.37 9.02 2.64
C TRP A 54 7.19 8.44 1.87
N ASN A 55 6.47 7.48 2.46
CA ASN A 55 5.20 6.98 1.92
C ASN A 55 4.12 8.04 2.12
N SER A 56 3.50 8.53 1.05
CA SER A 56 2.41 9.51 1.16
C SER A 56 1.07 8.89 1.57
N GLY A 57 0.98 7.55 1.64
CA GLY A 57 -0.27 6.83 1.85
C GLY A 57 -1.24 6.87 0.65
N MET A 58 -0.77 7.33 -0.52
CA MET A 58 -1.58 7.36 -1.74
C MET A 58 -1.21 6.21 -2.67
N PHE A 59 -2.23 5.62 -3.29
CA PHE A 59 -2.07 4.52 -4.23
C PHE A 59 -2.86 4.75 -5.51
N ILE A 60 -2.26 4.38 -6.64
CA ILE A 60 -2.88 4.43 -7.96
C ILE A 60 -2.83 3.02 -8.56
N PHE A 61 -3.98 2.49 -8.96
CA PHE A 61 -4.06 1.14 -9.53
C PHE A 61 -5.28 0.98 -10.42
N LYS A 62 -5.21 -0.01 -11.30
CA LYS A 62 -6.41 -0.54 -11.96
C LYS A 62 -7.17 -1.40 -10.95
N VAL A 63 -8.50 -1.28 -10.93
CA VAL A 63 -9.38 -2.03 -10.02
C VAL A 63 -9.10 -3.54 -10.10
N GLU A 64 -9.02 -4.08 -11.31
CA GLU A 64 -8.74 -5.50 -11.54
C GLU A 64 -7.38 -5.94 -10.94
N THR A 65 -6.35 -5.09 -11.01
CA THR A 65 -5.06 -5.38 -10.38
C THR A 65 -5.19 -5.49 -8.87
N MET A 66 -6.00 -4.63 -8.24
CA MET A 66 -6.22 -4.67 -6.80
C MET A 66 -7.05 -5.89 -6.38
N PHE A 67 -8.08 -6.28 -7.14
CA PHE A 67 -8.84 -7.50 -6.86
C PHE A 67 -7.97 -8.75 -6.94
N ARG A 68 -7.11 -8.88 -7.96
CA ARG A 68 -6.13 -9.99 -8.03
C ARG A 68 -5.17 -9.99 -6.84
N ALA A 69 -4.81 -8.81 -6.31
CA ALA A 69 -3.97 -8.70 -5.13
C ALA A 69 -4.71 -9.15 -3.86
N PHE A 70 -5.96 -8.74 -3.67
CA PHE A 70 -6.80 -9.24 -2.57
C PHE A 70 -6.97 -10.76 -2.65
N GLU A 71 -7.33 -11.29 -3.83
CA GLU A 71 -7.49 -12.74 -4.02
C GLU A 71 -6.25 -13.53 -3.63
N ARG A 72 -5.07 -13.01 -3.96
CA ARG A 72 -3.80 -13.70 -3.72
C ARG A 72 -3.26 -13.54 -2.30
N PHE A 73 -3.31 -12.33 -1.75
CA PHE A 73 -2.61 -11.97 -0.52
C PHE A 73 -3.53 -11.84 0.70
N MET A 74 -4.82 -11.65 0.46
CA MET A 74 -5.82 -11.49 1.52
C MET A 74 -7.10 -12.28 1.15
N PRO A 75 -7.00 -13.61 0.98
CA PRO A 75 -8.10 -14.44 0.49
C PRO A 75 -9.36 -14.34 1.35
N ASP A 76 -9.22 -14.12 2.67
CA ASP A 76 -10.34 -13.90 3.58
C ASP A 76 -11.08 -12.59 3.26
N HIS A 77 -10.35 -11.49 3.03
CA HIS A 77 -10.93 -10.22 2.58
C HIS A 77 -11.55 -10.36 1.20
N TRP A 78 -10.93 -11.13 0.30
CA TRP A 78 -11.47 -11.40 -1.03
C TRP A 78 -12.82 -12.14 -0.96
N ALA A 79 -12.96 -13.11 -0.07
CA ALA A 79 -14.23 -13.79 0.15
C ALA A 79 -15.34 -12.81 0.57
N VAL A 80 -15.06 -11.93 1.54
CA VAL A 80 -16.00 -10.89 1.98
C VAL A 80 -16.34 -9.92 0.85
N LEU A 81 -15.37 -9.51 0.03
CA LEU A 81 -15.61 -8.64 -1.13
C LEU A 81 -16.53 -9.29 -2.17
N LYS A 82 -16.41 -10.60 -2.40
CA LYS A 82 -17.32 -11.35 -3.28
C LYS A 82 -18.75 -11.42 -2.71
N ASP A 83 -18.88 -11.63 -1.40
CA ASP A 83 -20.19 -11.59 -0.74
C ASP A 83 -20.84 -10.21 -0.88
N ILE A 84 -20.05 -9.14 -0.72
CA ILE A 84 -20.52 -7.76 -0.92
C ILE A 84 -20.95 -7.54 -2.38
N GLN A 85 -20.17 -8.02 -3.35
CA GLN A 85 -20.50 -7.90 -4.77
C GLN A 85 -21.82 -8.58 -5.13
N ALA A 86 -22.16 -9.69 -4.47
CA ALA A 86 -23.39 -10.43 -4.69
C ALA A 86 -24.63 -9.78 -4.01
N LEU A 87 -24.44 -8.75 -3.18
CA LEU A 87 -25.57 -8.06 -2.54
C LEU A 87 -26.45 -7.36 -3.57
N LYS A 88 -27.76 -7.48 -3.35
CA LYS A 88 -28.76 -6.69 -4.09
C LYS A 88 -28.88 -5.31 -3.45
N SER A 89 -28.99 -4.29 -4.29
CA SER A 89 -29.27 -2.92 -3.85
C SER A 89 -30.75 -2.77 -3.50
N ASP A 90 -31.16 -3.36 -2.38
CA ASP A 90 -32.52 -3.28 -1.81
C ASP A 90 -32.53 -2.52 -0.47
N SER A 91 -33.70 -2.45 0.19
CA SER A 91 -33.85 -1.75 1.47
C SER A 91 -33.00 -2.32 2.60
N GLU A 92 -32.49 -3.55 2.47
CA GLU A 92 -31.64 -4.22 3.46
C GLU A 92 -30.15 -4.11 3.11
N TYR A 93 -29.78 -3.52 1.97
CA TYR A 93 -28.39 -3.43 1.52
C TYR A 93 -27.45 -2.89 2.60
N SER A 94 -27.85 -1.80 3.27
CA SER A 94 -27.02 -1.14 4.29
C SER A 94 -26.77 -2.00 5.53
N SER A 95 -27.77 -2.78 5.98
CA SER A 95 -27.60 -3.66 7.15
C SER A 95 -26.72 -4.87 6.80
N LYS A 96 -26.96 -5.50 5.65
CA LYS A 96 -26.13 -6.62 5.13
C LYS A 96 -24.69 -6.19 4.87
N LEU A 97 -24.49 -5.02 4.28
CA LEU A 97 -23.15 -4.45 4.07
C LEU A 97 -22.43 -4.23 5.39
N LYS A 98 -23.11 -3.73 6.42
CA LYS A 98 -22.53 -3.52 7.75
C LYS A 98 -22.09 -4.84 8.40
N GLU A 99 -22.90 -5.89 8.29
CA GLU A 99 -22.56 -7.22 8.80
C GLU A 99 -21.32 -7.78 8.08
N LEU A 100 -21.29 -7.73 6.75
CA LEU A 100 -20.14 -8.19 5.96
C LEU A 100 -18.89 -7.37 6.25
N PHE A 101 -19.01 -6.05 6.40
CA PHE A 101 -17.88 -5.19 6.74
C PHE A 101 -17.26 -5.57 8.09
N GLY A 102 -18.07 -6.06 9.05
CA GLY A 102 -17.59 -6.57 10.33
C GLY A 102 -16.71 -7.83 10.23
N LYS A 103 -16.70 -8.52 9.09
CA LYS A 103 -15.87 -9.71 8.85
C LYS A 103 -14.43 -9.37 8.42
N PHE A 104 -14.15 -8.13 8.03
CA PHE A 104 -12.79 -7.73 7.65
C PHE A 104 -11.87 -7.71 8.88
N VAL A 105 -10.68 -8.30 8.75
CA VAL A 105 -9.62 -8.10 9.74
C VAL A 105 -9.14 -6.65 9.65
N LYS A 106 -8.93 -6.03 10.82
CA LYS A 106 -8.41 -4.67 10.95
C LYS A 106 -6.92 -4.64 10.63
N ILE A 107 -6.59 -4.46 9.36
CA ILE A 107 -5.23 -4.36 8.83
C ILE A 107 -5.18 -3.29 7.74
N SER A 108 -4.04 -2.59 7.59
CA SER A 108 -3.86 -1.63 6.51
C SER A 108 -3.50 -2.32 5.20
N ILE A 109 -3.74 -1.63 4.08
CA ILE A 109 -3.37 -2.14 2.76
C ILE A 109 -1.85 -2.22 2.56
N ASP A 110 -1.09 -1.34 3.23
CA ASP A 110 0.38 -1.35 3.24
C ASP A 110 0.89 -2.70 3.75
N PHE A 111 0.36 -3.19 4.88
CA PHE A 111 0.74 -4.48 5.44
C PHE A 111 0.10 -5.66 4.71
N GLY A 112 -1.22 -5.59 4.45
CA GLY A 112 -1.96 -6.71 3.89
C GLY A 112 -1.61 -7.03 2.44
N ILE A 113 -1.24 -6.02 1.65
CA ILE A 113 -0.93 -6.20 0.23
C ILE A 113 0.48 -5.72 -0.09
N MET A 114 0.85 -4.49 0.24
CA MET A 114 2.05 -3.87 -0.34
C MET A 114 3.36 -4.47 0.14
N ASP A 115 3.47 -4.80 1.43
CA ASP A 115 4.65 -5.44 2.00
C ASP A 115 4.87 -6.83 1.41
N THR A 116 3.80 -7.62 1.30
CA THR A 116 3.84 -8.96 0.69
C THR A 116 4.11 -8.93 -0.83
N TYR A 117 3.64 -7.89 -1.53
CA TYR A 117 3.89 -7.71 -2.96
C TYR A 117 5.37 -7.44 -3.28
N SER A 118 6.13 -6.89 -2.32
CA SER A 118 7.56 -6.58 -2.51
C SER A 118 8.44 -7.84 -2.62
N GLY A 119 7.99 -8.99 -2.10
CA GLY A 119 8.75 -10.22 -2.00
C GLY A 119 8.66 -11.24 -3.16
N ALA A 120 7.76 -11.10 -4.15
CA ALA A 120 7.41 -12.24 -5.03
C ALA A 120 7.12 -11.96 -6.54
N TYR A 121 7.87 -11.09 -7.23
CA TYR A 121 7.80 -10.82 -8.70
C TYR A 121 6.55 -10.08 -9.25
N PRO A 122 6.65 -9.50 -10.48
CA PRO A 122 7.52 -8.39 -10.82
C PRO A 122 6.95 -7.07 -10.26
N PRO A 123 7.79 -6.07 -10.09
CA PRO A 123 7.54 -4.98 -9.17
C PRO A 123 7.21 -3.72 -9.95
N ASN A 124 6.03 -3.68 -10.54
CA ASN A 124 5.59 -2.44 -11.17
C ASN A 124 4.86 -1.58 -10.13
N PHE A 125 5.57 -1.25 -9.06
CA PHE A 125 5.35 -0.02 -8.31
C PHE A 125 6.23 1.02 -8.96
N SER A 126 5.59 1.94 -9.67
CA SER A 126 6.20 3.14 -10.16
C SER A 126 6.04 4.24 -9.12
N TYR A 127 6.97 5.19 -9.10
CA TYR A 127 6.88 6.38 -8.27
C TYR A 127 6.92 7.63 -9.15
N LYS A 128 6.08 8.62 -8.84
CA LYS A 128 6.14 9.96 -9.43
C LYS A 128 6.27 10.99 -8.31
N LYS A 129 7.37 11.75 -8.33
CA LYS A 129 7.56 12.92 -7.45
C LYS A 129 6.65 14.05 -7.93
N LEU A 130 5.71 14.46 -7.09
CA LEU A 130 5.02 15.75 -7.24
C LEU A 130 5.88 16.78 -6.50
N ALA A 131 6.34 17.79 -7.23
CA ALA A 131 6.99 18.97 -6.69
C ALA A 131 5.94 20.06 -6.46
#